data_AF-A0A7S1RYX9-F1
#
_entry.id   AF-A0A7S1RYX9-F1
#
_cell.length_a   1.000
_cell.length_b   1.000
_cell.length_c   1.000
_cell.angle_alpha   90.00
_cell.angle_beta   90.00
_cell.angle_gamma   90.00
#
_symmetry.space_group_name_H-M   'P 1'
#
loop_
_entity.id
_entity.type
_entity.pdbx_description
1 polymer ?
#
loop_
_entity_poly.entity_id
_entity_poly.type
_entity_poly.pdbx_seq_one_letter_code
_entity_poly.pdbx_strand_id
1 'polypeptide(L)'
;GGRDLAEVIMMVIPEAWQNTELMQPEKRAFYKYHSCLMEPWDGPALVAFTDGLQFGATLDRNGLRPGRFYITNDKRLILASEVGVVDVPPEEVCFKGRLRPGKMLLVDFGEGRRIED
;
A
#
# COMPACT_ATOMS: atom_id res chain seq x y z
N GLY A 1 11.14 3.97 -18.79
CA GLY A 1 9.98 3.95 -17.89
C GLY A 1 8.74 3.74 -18.72
N GLY A 2 7.82 2.88 -18.28
CA GLY A 2 6.59 2.58 -19.05
C GLY A 2 5.54 1.80 -18.28
N ARG A 3 5.69 1.68 -16.96
CA ARG A 3 4.72 1.05 -16.04
C ARG A 3 4.40 2.03 -14.93
N ASP A 4 3.18 1.94 -14.43
CA ASP A 4 2.77 2.69 -13.25
C ASP A 4 3.54 2.22 -12.01
N LEU A 5 3.83 3.11 -11.06
CA LEU A 5 4.60 2.76 -9.87
C LEU A 5 3.86 1.72 -9.02
N ALA A 6 2.54 1.81 -8.90
CA ALA A 6 1.75 0.82 -8.18
C ALA A 6 1.83 -0.56 -8.86
N GLU A 7 1.81 -0.59 -10.19
CA GLU A 7 1.97 -1.83 -10.97
C GLU A 7 3.33 -2.47 -10.71
N VAL A 8 4.41 -1.69 -10.71
CA VAL A 8 5.76 -2.19 -10.40
C VAL A 8 5.79 -2.76 -8.99
N ILE A 9 5.22 -2.08 -7.99
CA ILE A 9 5.16 -2.58 -6.61
C ILE A 9 4.37 -3.89 -6.52
N MET A 10 3.24 -4.01 -7.23
CA MET A 10 2.47 -5.26 -7.30
C MET A 10 3.28 -6.41 -7.94
N MET A 11 4.18 -6.11 -8.88
CA MET A 11 5.07 -7.12 -9.47
C MET A 11 6.15 -7.61 -8.50
N VAL A 12 6.80 -6.70 -7.77
CA VAL A 12 7.93 -7.06 -6.90
C VAL A 12 7.50 -7.50 -5.50
N ILE A 13 6.41 -6.97 -4.96
CA ILE A 13 5.81 -7.31 -3.66
C ILE A 13 4.33 -7.71 -3.89
N PRO A 14 4.07 -8.86 -4.53
CA PRO A 14 2.72 -9.30 -4.83
C PRO A 14 1.98 -9.74 -3.57
N GLU A 15 0.66 -9.58 -3.59
CA GLU A 15 -0.25 -10.13 -2.59
C GLU A 15 -0.21 -11.66 -2.57
N ALA A 16 -0.64 -12.29 -1.47
CA ALA A 16 -0.85 -13.72 -1.44
C ALA A 16 -2.04 -14.10 -2.36
N TRP A 17 -1.73 -14.53 -3.59
CA TRP A 17 -2.73 -14.73 -4.65
C TRP A 17 -3.06 -16.19 -4.96
N GLN A 18 -2.15 -17.13 -4.66
CA GLN A 18 -2.29 -18.53 -5.09
C GLN A 18 -3.53 -19.21 -4.47
N ASN A 19 -3.73 -19.04 -3.16
CA ASN A 19 -4.75 -19.73 -2.38
C ASN A 19 -5.99 -18.87 -2.03
N THR A 20 -6.13 -17.69 -2.63
CA THR A 20 -7.15 -16.70 -2.25
C THR A 20 -8.38 -16.76 -3.15
N GLU A 21 -9.45 -17.43 -2.71
CA GLU A 21 -10.70 -17.58 -3.49
C GLU A 21 -11.46 -16.26 -3.70
N LEU A 22 -11.21 -15.26 -2.84
CA LEU A 22 -11.87 -13.95 -2.89
C LEU A 22 -11.24 -12.96 -3.87
N MET A 23 -10.16 -13.34 -4.56
CA MET A 23 -9.44 -12.46 -5.48
C MET A 23 -10.10 -12.47 -6.86
N GLN A 24 -10.30 -11.27 -7.44
CA GLN A 24 -10.85 -11.12 -8.78
C GLN A 24 -10.00 -11.85 -9.83
N PRO A 25 -10.61 -12.50 -10.84
CA PRO A 25 -9.90 -13.28 -11.86
C PRO A 25 -8.80 -12.50 -12.58
N GLU A 26 -9.02 -11.22 -12.87
CA GLU A 26 -8.09 -10.35 -13.59
C GLU A 26 -6.84 -10.08 -12.75
N LYS A 27 -7.03 -9.78 -11.44
CA LYS A 27 -5.94 -9.55 -10.49
C LYS A 27 -5.11 -10.83 -10.27
N ARG A 28 -5.77 -11.98 -10.20
CA ARG A 28 -5.10 -13.29 -10.13
C ARG A 28 -4.32 -13.58 -11.41
N ALA A 29 -4.89 -13.31 -12.59
CA ALA A 29 -4.21 -13.49 -13.87
C ALA A 29 -2.97 -12.57 -13.98
N PHE A 30 -3.09 -11.32 -13.53
CA PHE A 30 -1.98 -10.38 -13.44
C PHE A 30 -0.83 -10.94 -12.59
N TYR A 31 -1.10 -11.40 -11.36
CA TYR A 31 -0.06 -11.96 -10.51
C TYR A 31 0.53 -13.25 -11.06
N LYS A 32 -0.29 -14.13 -11.65
CA LYS A 32 0.17 -15.37 -12.28
C LYS A 32 1.14 -15.09 -13.41
N TYR A 33 0.81 -14.17 -14.31
CA TYR A 33 1.68 -13.79 -15.42
C TYR A 33 3.01 -13.21 -14.92
N HIS A 34 2.96 -12.27 -13.97
CA HIS A 34 4.18 -11.62 -13.48
C HIS A 34 5.05 -12.54 -12.62
N SER A 35 4.48 -13.57 -11.98
CA SER A 35 5.26 -14.57 -11.26
C SER A 35 6.19 -15.40 -12.17
N CYS A 36 5.93 -15.44 -13.48
CA CYS A 36 6.84 -16.04 -14.47
C CYS A 36 8.02 -15.14 -14.84
N LEU A 37 7.99 -13.86 -14.49
CA LEU A 37 8.96 -12.84 -14.92
C LEU A 37 9.88 -12.37 -13.79
N MET A 38 9.38 -12.37 -12.55
CA MET A 38 10.10 -11.85 -11.39
C MET A 38 9.79 -12.69 -10.16
N GLU A 39 10.83 -13.13 -9.47
CA GLU A 39 10.67 -13.73 -8.16
C GLU A 39 10.26 -12.66 -7.14
N PRO A 40 9.29 -12.94 -6.27
CA PRO A 40 8.86 -11.97 -5.28
C PRO A 40 9.99 -11.56 -4.33
N TRP A 41 10.04 -10.28 -3.99
CA TRP A 41 10.93 -9.75 -2.98
C TRP A 41 10.30 -9.99 -1.61
N ASP A 42 10.54 -11.20 -1.10
CA ASP A 42 9.92 -11.67 0.14
C ASP A 42 10.73 -11.30 1.39
N GLY A 43 10.07 -11.33 2.54
CA GLY A 43 10.61 -10.96 3.85
C GLY A 43 9.81 -9.84 4.52
N PRO A 44 9.93 -9.67 5.86
CA PRO A 44 9.18 -8.65 6.59
C PRO A 44 9.46 -7.24 6.07
N ALA A 45 8.46 -6.60 5.48
CA ALA A 45 8.64 -5.29 4.85
C ALA A 45 7.42 -4.38 5.04
N LEU A 46 7.71 -3.11 5.31
CA LEU A 46 6.82 -2.00 5.04
C LEU A 46 7.54 -1.12 4.03
N VAL A 47 6.92 -0.92 2.87
CA VAL A 47 7.52 -0.14 1.78
C VAL A 47 6.62 1.05 1.51
N ALA A 48 7.18 2.24 1.68
CA ALA A 48 6.58 3.49 1.23
C ALA A 48 7.32 3.95 -0.03
N PHE A 49 6.57 4.44 -1.01
CA PHE A 49 7.08 4.79 -2.34
C PHE A 49 6.34 6.00 -2.90
N THR A 50 6.99 6.70 -3.82
CA THR A 50 6.42 7.84 -4.53
C THR A 50 7.21 8.10 -5.81
N ASP A 51 6.54 8.62 -6.83
CA ASP A 51 7.12 9.17 -8.05
C ASP A 51 6.97 10.70 -8.14
N GLY A 52 6.50 11.34 -7.06
CA GLY A 52 6.19 12.77 -6.99
C GLY A 52 4.77 13.13 -7.42
N LEU A 53 4.05 12.26 -8.13
CA LEU A 53 2.64 12.45 -8.50
C LEU A 53 1.71 11.67 -7.58
N GLN A 54 2.14 10.48 -7.18
CA GLN A 54 1.42 9.62 -6.25
C GLN A 54 2.32 9.21 -5.09
N PHE A 55 1.69 8.96 -3.96
CA PHE A 55 2.31 8.31 -2.81
C PHE A 55 1.61 6.98 -2.56
N GLY A 56 2.38 5.96 -2.19
CA GLY A 56 1.82 4.71 -1.76
C GLY A 56 2.61 4.02 -0.67
N ALA A 57 1.94 3.08 -0.02
CA ALA A 57 2.57 2.19 0.92
C ALA A 57 1.93 0.81 0.91
N THR A 58 2.76 -0.22 1.04
CA THR A 58 2.32 -1.61 1.14
C THR A 58 3.12 -2.35 2.20
N LEU A 59 2.61 -3.51 2.60
CA LEU A 59 3.33 -4.48 3.40
C LEU A 59 3.75 -5.65 2.52
N ASP A 60 4.67 -6.47 3.03
CA ASP A 60 4.87 -7.82 2.52
C ASP A 60 3.57 -8.64 2.54
N ARG A 61 3.55 -9.73 1.78
CA ARG A 61 2.36 -10.59 1.60
C ARG A 61 1.76 -11.13 2.90
N ASN A 62 2.56 -11.21 3.97
CA ASN A 62 2.16 -11.72 5.28
C ASN A 62 1.87 -10.60 6.28
N GLY A 63 2.22 -9.35 5.96
CA GLY A 63 2.03 -8.18 6.81
C GLY A 63 2.82 -8.25 8.12
N LEU A 64 4.09 -8.64 8.05
CA LEU A 64 4.93 -8.90 9.23
C LEU A 64 5.48 -7.61 9.86
N ARG A 65 5.28 -6.45 9.22
CA ARG A 65 5.60 -5.13 9.77
C ARG A 65 4.32 -4.34 10.06
N PRO A 66 4.27 -3.59 11.17
CA PRO A 66 3.16 -2.70 11.42
C PRO A 66 3.24 -1.47 10.51
N GLY A 67 2.12 -1.07 9.92
CA GLY A 67 1.97 0.19 9.21
C GLY A 67 0.67 0.85 9.60
N ARG A 68 0.74 1.97 10.30
CA ARG A 68 -0.42 2.72 10.82
C ARG A 68 -0.42 4.09 10.18
N PHE A 69 -1.60 4.58 9.83
CA PHE A 69 -1.71 5.90 9.23
C PHE A 69 -2.88 6.71 9.77
N TYR A 70 -2.69 8.03 9.75
CA TYR A 70 -3.70 9.03 10.06
C TYR A 70 -3.94 9.91 8.85
N ILE A 71 -5.20 10.28 8.63
CA ILE A 71 -5.58 11.37 7.73
C ILE A 71 -6.14 12.47 8.61
N THR A 72 -5.61 13.67 8.46
CA THR A 72 -6.01 14.84 9.23
C THR A 72 -6.94 15.76 8.44
N ASN A 73 -7.64 16.64 9.14
CA ASN A 73 -8.57 17.61 8.51
C ASN A 73 -7.83 18.61 7.61
N ASP A 74 -6.56 18.93 7.92
CA ASP A 74 -5.67 19.74 7.08
C ASP A 74 -4.97 18.97 5.95
N LYS A 75 -5.53 17.81 5.57
CA LYS A 75 -5.12 16.98 4.41
C LYS A 75 -3.71 16.40 4.49
N ARG A 76 -3.17 16.18 5.68
CA ARG A 76 -1.93 15.41 5.84
C ARG A 76 -2.26 13.92 5.94
N LEU A 77 -1.45 13.11 5.27
CA LEU A 77 -1.37 11.67 5.51
C LEU A 77 -0.07 11.38 6.28
N ILE A 78 -0.22 10.84 7.48
CA ILE A 78 0.91 10.48 8.34
C ILE A 78 0.96 8.95 8.38
N LEU A 79 2.02 8.35 7.87
CA LEU A 79 2.26 6.90 7.93
C LEU A 79 3.47 6.63 8.82
N ALA A 80 3.33 5.72 9.77
CA ALA A 80 4.41 5.29 10.64
C ALA A 80 4.26 3.81 11.05
N SER A 81 5.32 3.22 11.58
CA SER A 81 5.25 1.87 12.16
C SER A 81 4.43 1.83 13.45
N GLU A 82 4.29 2.97 14.13
CA GLU A 82 3.68 3.08 15.46
C GLU A 82 2.69 4.25 15.53
N VAL A 83 1.87 4.28 16.58
CA VAL A 83 0.98 5.41 16.88
C VAL A 83 1.72 6.45 17.71
N GLY A 84 1.40 7.73 17.52
CA GLY A 84 1.96 8.81 18.36
C GLY A 84 3.38 9.24 17.99
N VAL A 85 3.87 8.85 16.81
CA VAL A 85 5.18 9.32 16.30
C VAL A 85 5.15 10.81 15.96
N VAL A 86 3.99 11.32 15.54
CA VAL A 86 3.74 12.73 15.28
C VAL A 86 2.62 13.17 16.21
N ASP A 87 2.84 14.27 16.93
CA ASP A 87 1.81 14.89 17.75
C ASP A 87 0.74 15.51 16.85
N VAL A 88 -0.47 14.95 16.93
CA VAL A 88 -1.65 15.42 16.20
C VAL A 88 -2.79 15.53 17.21
N PRO A 89 -3.40 16.73 17.39
CA PRO A 89 -4.56 16.89 18.24
C PRO A 89 -5.68 15.92 17.82
N PRO A 90 -6.35 15.22 18.76
CA PRO A 90 -7.39 14.25 18.42
C PRO A 90 -8.50 14.79 17.51
N GLU A 91 -8.87 16.06 17.70
CA GLU A 91 -9.86 16.80 16.90
C GLU A 91 -9.44 17.02 15.44
N GLU A 92 -8.13 17.00 15.15
CA GLU A 92 -7.58 17.12 13.80
C GLU A 92 -7.60 15.80 13.04
N VAL A 93 -7.87 14.66 13.70
CA VAL A 93 -7.82 13.35 13.06
C VAL A 93 -9.15 13.00 12.42
N CYS A 94 -9.20 13.04 11.09
CA CYS A 94 -10.36 12.63 10.29
C CYS A 94 -10.49 11.09 10.22
N PHE A 95 -9.37 10.39 10.02
CA PHE A 95 -9.37 8.92 9.88
C PHE A 95 -8.12 8.29 10.48
N LYS A 96 -8.29 7.12 11.10
CA LYS A 96 -7.19 6.27 11.60
C LYS A 96 -7.28 4.89 10.97
N GLY A 97 -6.20 4.47 10.32
CA GLY A 97 -6.12 3.21 9.60
C GLY A 97 -4.83 2.42 9.86
N ARG A 98 -4.80 1.21 9.33
CA ARG A 98 -3.60 0.38 9.25
C ARG A 98 -3.50 -0.30 7.89
N LEU A 99 -2.28 -0.47 7.39
CA LEU A 99 -2.01 -1.33 6.26
C LEU A 99 -2.37 -2.77 6.63
N ARG A 100 -2.87 -3.51 5.65
CA ARG A 100 -3.24 -4.92 5.78
C ARG A 100 -2.39 -5.75 4.80
N PRO A 101 -2.05 -6.99 5.14
CA PRO A 101 -1.38 -7.87 4.20
C PRO A 101 -2.15 -7.91 2.87
N GLY A 102 -1.41 -7.71 1.80
CA GLY A 102 -1.96 -7.69 0.45
C GLY A 102 -2.94 -6.53 0.14
N LYS A 103 -2.88 -5.42 0.89
CA LYS A 103 -3.60 -4.19 0.55
C LYS A 103 -2.62 -3.03 0.48
N MET A 104 -2.76 -2.22 -0.57
CA MET A 104 -1.94 -1.04 -0.79
C MET A 104 -2.71 0.22 -0.38
N LEU A 105 -2.04 1.14 0.29
CA LEU A 105 -2.49 2.52 0.44
C LEU A 105 -1.97 3.30 -0.76
N LEU A 106 -2.84 3.96 -1.50
CA LEU A 106 -2.46 4.87 -2.59
C LEU A 106 -3.12 6.23 -2.38
N VAL A 107 -2.36 7.29 -2.65
CA VAL A 107 -2.79 8.68 -2.62
C VAL A 107 -2.36 9.34 -3.92
N ASP A 108 -3.34 9.94 -4.59
CA ASP A 108 -3.08 10.77 -5.77
C ASP A 108 -3.03 12.24 -5.34
N PHE A 109 -1.89 12.90 -5.61
CA PHE A 109 -1.73 14.31 -5.25
C PHE A 109 -2.46 15.26 -6.20
N GLY A 110 -2.74 14.84 -7.44
CA GLY A 110 -3.51 15.62 -8.40
C GLY A 110 -4.98 15.68 -8.02
N GLU A 111 -5.56 14.55 -7.61
CA GLU A 111 -6.95 14.49 -7.11
C GLU A 111 -7.09 14.84 -5.63
N GLY A 112 -5.97 14.82 -4.88
CA GLY A 112 -5.94 15.13 -3.45
C GLY A 112 -6.72 14.13 -2.59
N ARG A 113 -6.84 12.88 -3.05
CA ARG A 113 -7.62 11.84 -2.37
C ARG A 113 -6.87 10.52 -2.29
N ARG A 114 -7.29 9.70 -1.32
CA ARG A 114 -6.90 8.30 -1.21
C ARG A 114 -7.65 7.47 -2.25
N ILE A 115 -6.94 6.57 -2.91
CA ILE A 115 -7.51 5.53 -3.76
C ILE A 115 -7.70 4.28 -2.90
N GLU A 116 -8.91 3.71 -2.93
CA GLU A 116 -9.22 2.46 -2.23
C GLU A 116 -9.18 1.28 -3.23
N ASP A 117 -8.62 0.15 -2.78
CA ASP A 117 -8.58 -1.15 -3.48
C ASP A 117 -9.69 -2.10 -3.02
#